data_AF-A0A257AA14-F1
#
_entry.id   AF-A0A257AA14-F1
#
_cell.length_a   1.000
_cell.length_b   1.000
_cell.length_c   1.000
_cell.angle_alpha   90.00
_cell.angle_beta   90.00
_cell.angle_gamma   90.00
#
_symmetry.space_group_name_H-M   'P 1'
#
loop_
_entity.id
_entity.type
_entity.pdbx_description
1 polymer ?
#
loop_
_entity_poly.entity_id
_entity_poly.type
_entity_poly.pdbx_seq_one_letter_code
_entity_poly.pdbx_strand_id
1 'polypeptide(L)'
;MLMEDELSLRIAKKIHRYVIDKVGEENVFELIVSVKKVSDDEVEVEAEIDLNPFTGLDPKALLEEALNYALELKGKEFKKVIKGEGGT
;
A
#
# COMPACT_ATOMS: atom_id res chain seq x y z
N MET A 1 -21.17 11.66 7.91
CA MET A 1 -19.92 11.65 7.11
C MET A 1 -18.88 10.79 7.84
N LEU A 2 -19.17 9.50 8.06
CA LEU A 2 -18.36 8.56 8.86
C LEU A 2 -18.00 7.27 8.11
N MET A 3 -18.54 7.08 6.90
CA MET A 3 -18.32 5.87 6.09
C MET A 3 -17.11 5.98 5.14
N GLU A 4 -16.62 7.21 4.90
CA GLU A 4 -15.51 7.48 3.96
C GLU A 4 -14.15 7.08 4.54
N ASP A 5 -13.96 7.25 5.86
CA ASP A 5 -12.77 6.79 6.57
C ASP A 5 -12.64 5.26 6.61
N GLU A 6 -13.76 4.52 6.58
CA GLU A 6 -13.71 3.07 6.79
C GLU A 6 -13.09 2.32 5.60
N LEU A 7 -13.37 2.74 4.36
CA LEU A 7 -12.77 2.13 3.17
C LEU A 7 -11.27 2.46 3.08
N SER A 8 -10.91 3.73 3.24
CA SER A 8 -9.52 4.18 3.19
C SER A 8 -8.67 3.50 4.26
N LEU A 9 -9.19 3.44 5.49
CA LEU A 9 -8.54 2.75 6.60
C LEU A 9 -8.41 1.24 6.34
N ARG A 10 -9.42 0.60 5.72
CA ARG A 10 -9.35 -0.81 5.36
C ARG A 10 -8.27 -1.10 4.32
N ILE A 11 -8.15 -0.25 3.30
CA ILE A 11 -7.12 -0.38 2.26
C ILE A 11 -5.74 -0.23 2.90
N ALA A 12 -5.52 0.85 3.67
CA ALA A 12 -4.26 1.09 4.35
C ALA A 12 -3.86 -0.07 5.29
N LYS A 13 -4.82 -0.57 6.09
CA LYS A 13 -4.59 -1.74 6.97
C LYS A 13 -4.24 -3.01 6.21
N LYS A 14 -4.86 -3.25 5.05
CA LYS A 14 -4.53 -4.41 4.22
C LYS A 14 -3.13 -4.33 3.65
N ILE A 15 -2.72 -3.17 3.14
CA ILE A 15 -1.38 -2.93 2.61
C ILE A 15 -0.35 -3.15 3.72
N HIS A 16 -0.55 -2.48 4.87
CA HIS A 16 0.31 -2.63 6.03
C HIS A 16 0.45 -4.09 6.44
N ARG A 17 -0.67 -4.78 6.63
CA ARG A 17 -0.63 -6.19 7.03
C ARG A 17 0.09 -7.07 6.03
N TYR A 18 -0.13 -6.87 4.73
CA TYR A 18 0.53 -7.65 3.69
C TYR A 18 2.06 -7.48 3.75
N VAL A 19 2.53 -6.24 3.87
CA VAL A 19 3.96 -5.92 3.96
C VAL A 19 4.56 -6.61 5.20
N ILE A 20 3.96 -6.41 6.36
CA ILE A 20 4.46 -6.99 7.62
C ILE A 20 4.45 -8.52 7.59
N ASP A 21 3.40 -9.15 7.07
CA ASP A 21 3.32 -10.61 6.94
C ASP A 21 4.40 -11.17 5.99
N LYS A 22 4.88 -10.37 5.03
CA LYS A 22 5.92 -10.77 4.07
C LYS A 22 7.34 -10.57 4.57
N VAL A 23 7.61 -9.46 5.26
CA VAL A 23 9.00 -9.06 5.57
C VAL A 23 9.30 -9.00 7.07
N GLY A 24 8.29 -9.04 7.93
CA GLY A 24 8.44 -8.80 9.37
C GLY A 24 8.50 -7.31 9.69
N GLU A 25 7.90 -6.91 10.82
CA GLU A 25 7.80 -5.51 11.23
C GLU A 25 9.18 -4.87 11.46
N GLU A 26 10.12 -5.63 11.98
CA GLU A 26 11.50 -5.18 12.22
C GLU A 26 12.29 -4.81 10.96
N ASN A 27 11.80 -5.22 9.78
CA ASN A 27 12.43 -4.96 8.49
C ASN A 27 11.78 -3.82 7.71
N VAL A 28 10.75 -3.19 8.26
CA VAL A 28 10.11 -2.00 7.68
C VAL A 28 10.60 -0.78 8.45
N PHE A 29 11.42 0.05 7.80
CA PHE A 29 11.89 1.29 8.40
C PHE A 29 10.81 2.38 8.31
N GLU A 30 10.14 2.44 7.15
CA GLU A 30 9.03 3.35 6.95
C GLU A 30 8.01 2.74 5.97
N LEU A 31 6.73 2.95 6.24
CA LEU A 31 5.64 2.64 5.32
C LEU A 31 4.60 3.74 5.41
N ILE A 32 4.50 4.54 4.34
CA ILE A 32 3.52 5.60 4.22
C ILE A 32 2.47 5.16 3.21
N VAL A 33 1.20 5.24 3.61
CA VAL A 33 0.06 4.91 2.74
C VAL A 33 -0.94 6.05 2.79
N SER A 34 -1.17 6.68 1.64
CA SER A 34 -2.18 7.71 1.42
C SER A 34 -3.27 7.16 0.53
N VAL A 35 -4.51 7.19 1.02
CA VAL A 35 -5.69 6.77 0.26
C VAL A 35 -6.62 7.95 0.10
N LYS A 36 -6.88 8.32 -1.16
CA LYS A 36 -7.73 9.45 -1.51
C LYS A 36 -8.88 8.98 -2.37
N LYS A 37 -10.11 9.28 -1.95
CA LYS A 37 -11.30 9.07 -2.78
C LYS A 37 -11.34 10.14 -3.88
N VAL A 38 -11.37 9.71 -5.13
CA VAL A 38 -11.44 10.60 -6.30
C VAL A 38 -12.90 10.76 -6.74
N SER A 39 -13.69 9.68 -6.68
CA SER A 39 -15.13 9.66 -6.97
C SER A 39 -15.82 8.56 -6.14
N ASP A 40 -17.14 8.38 -6.28
CA ASP A 40 -17.86 7.31 -5.57
C ASP A 40 -17.37 5.89 -5.88
N ASP A 41 -16.75 5.70 -7.04
CA ASP A 41 -16.24 4.41 -7.51
C ASP A 41 -14.73 4.36 -7.72
N GLU A 42 -14.02 5.48 -7.52
CA GLU A 42 -12.58 5.58 -7.74
C GLU A 42 -11.85 6.01 -6.46
N VAL A 43 -10.83 5.24 -6.07
CA VAL A 43 -9.83 5.69 -5.10
C VAL A 43 -8.46 5.67 -5.72
N GLU A 44 -7.66 6.68 -5.37
CA GLU A 44 -6.25 6.78 -5.66
C GLU A 44 -5.50 6.36 -4.40
N VAL A 45 -4.58 5.41 -4.57
CA VAL A 45 -3.70 4.97 -3.49
C VAL A 45 -2.27 5.32 -3.88
N GLU A 46 -1.64 6.12 -3.04
CA GLU A 46 -0.22 6.40 -3.08
C GLU A 46 0.42 5.70 -1.88
N ALA A 47 1.50 4.98 -2.12
CA ALA A 47 2.26 4.38 -1.05
C ALA A 47 3.76 4.47 -1.34
N GLU A 48 4.52 4.51 -0.26
CA GLU A 48 5.98 4.55 -0.23
C GLU A 48 6.46 3.66 0.90
N ILE A 49 7.54 2.92 0.65
CA ILE A 49 8.08 1.97 1.61
C ILE A 49 9.60 2.03 1.60
N ASP A 50 10.16 2.09 2.80
CA ASP A 50 11.58 1.91 3.06
C ASP A 50 11.79 0.62 3.86
N LEU A 51 12.65 -0.24 3.33
CA LEU A 51 12.90 -1.59 3.85
C LEU A 51 14.34 -1.72 4.27
N ASN A 52 14.56 -2.60 5.25
CA ASN A 52 15.88 -3.10 5.55
C ASN A 52 16.53 -3.69 4.27
N PRO A 53 17.68 -3.18 3.82
CA PRO A 53 18.33 -3.65 2.58
C PRO A 53 18.79 -5.11 2.65
N PHE A 54 18.93 -5.68 3.86
CA PHE A 54 19.29 -7.09 4.05
C PHE A 54 18.14 -8.07 3.80
N THR A 55 16.92 -7.58 3.57
CA THR A 55 15.77 -8.43 3.19
C THR A 55 15.95 -9.07 1.81
N GLY A 56 16.74 -8.45 0.92
CA GLY A 56 16.91 -8.89 -0.47
C GLY A 56 15.66 -8.75 -1.33
N LEU A 57 14.64 -8.05 -0.85
CA LEU A 57 13.40 -7.80 -1.57
C LEU A 57 13.44 -6.44 -2.27
N ASP A 58 12.82 -6.36 -3.43
CA ASP A 58 12.56 -5.09 -4.11
C ASP A 58 11.39 -4.38 -3.43
N PRO A 59 11.59 -3.20 -2.79
CA PRO A 59 10.53 -2.51 -2.07
C PRO A 59 9.35 -2.13 -2.95
N LYS A 60 9.62 -1.78 -4.21
CA LYS A 60 8.60 -1.36 -5.18
C LYS A 60 7.73 -2.55 -5.61
N ALA A 61 8.33 -3.70 -5.88
CA ALA A 61 7.63 -4.93 -6.22
C ALA A 61 6.75 -5.41 -5.05
N LEU A 62 7.28 -5.39 -3.83
CA LEU A 62 6.51 -5.73 -2.63
C LEU A 62 5.29 -4.82 -2.46
N LEU A 63 5.48 -3.52 -2.69
CA LEU A 63 4.41 -2.56 -2.56
C LEU A 63 3.34 -2.72 -3.65
N GLU A 64 3.74 -3.06 -4.88
CA GLU A 64 2.82 -3.38 -5.96
C GLU A 64 1.98 -4.62 -5.64
N GLU A 65 2.60 -5.68 -5.11
CA GLU A 65 1.89 -6.87 -4.61
C GLU A 65 0.89 -6.51 -3.50
N ALA A 66 1.31 -5.68 -2.54
CA ALA A 66 0.46 -5.24 -1.44
C ALA A 66 -0.75 -4.42 -1.92
N LEU A 67 -0.54 -3.53 -2.91
CA LEU A 67 -1.60 -2.74 -3.54
C LEU A 67 -2.57 -3.63 -4.31
N ASN A 68 -2.07 -4.60 -5.08
CA ASN A 68 -2.89 -5.57 -5.79
C ASN A 68 -3.79 -6.34 -4.81
N TYR A 69 -3.20 -6.86 -3.73
CA TYR A 69 -3.92 -7.58 -2.68
C TYR A 69 -4.97 -6.72 -1.95
N ALA A 70 -4.64 -5.46 -1.67
CA ALA A 70 -5.56 -4.55 -1.00
C ALA A 70 -6.76 -4.16 -1.88
N LEU A 71 -6.50 -3.99 -3.17
CA LEU A 71 -7.46 -3.50 -4.18
C LEU A 71 -8.24 -4.61 -4.91
N GLU A 72 -7.96 -5.90 -4.65
CA GLU A 72 -8.83 -7.02 -5.06
C GLU A 72 -10.25 -6.98 -4.42
N LEU A 73 -10.61 -5.88 -3.74
CA LEU A 73 -11.97 -5.58 -3.32
C LEU A 73 -12.87 -5.27 -4.54
N LYS A 74 -13.42 -6.33 -5.11
CA LYS A 74 -14.66 -6.39 -5.91
C LYS A 74 -14.85 -5.26 -6.93
N GLY A 75 -14.35 -5.46 -8.14
CA GLY A 75 -14.95 -4.93 -9.37
C GLY A 75 -14.97 -3.42 -9.55
N LYS A 76 -14.21 -2.66 -8.75
CA LYS A 76 -13.94 -1.23 -8.99
C LYS A 76 -12.56 -1.07 -9.61
N GLU A 77 -12.46 -0.24 -10.63
CA GLU A 77 -11.16 0.09 -11.25
C GLU A 77 -10.41 1.05 -10.33
N PHE A 78 -9.25 0.63 -9.82
CA PHE A 78 -8.43 1.44 -8.92
C PHE A 78 -7.17 1.89 -9.63
N LYS A 79 -6.91 3.21 -9.58
CA LYS A 79 -5.70 3.80 -10.14
C LYS A 79 -4.56 3.66 -9.12
N LYS A 80 -3.47 3.01 -9.53
CA LYS A 80 -2.28 2.76 -8.70
C LYS A 80 -1.19 3.76 -9.05
N VAL A 81 -0.63 4.43 -8.04
CA VAL A 81 0.55 5.28 -8.18
C VAL A 81 1.58 4.83 -7.16
N ILE A 82 2.72 4.35 -7.64
CA ILE A 82 3.82 3.87 -6.80
C ILE A 82 4.99 4.82 -6.95
N LYS A 83 5.44 5.41 -5.84
CA LYS A 83 6.71 6.15 -5.76
C LYS A 83 7.65 5.37 -4.85
N GLY A 84 8.87 5.14 -5.33
CA GLY A 84 9.93 4.50 -4.56
C GLY A 84 11.25 4.98 -5.13
N GLU A 85 12.00 5.72 -4.35
CA GLU A 85 13.39 6.03 -4.66
C GLU A 85 14.26 4.89 -4.13
N GLY A 86 14.73 4.03 -5.03
CA GLY A 86 15.76 3.06 -4.70
C GLY A 86 17.07 3.82 -4.48
N GLY A 87 17.54 3.88 -3.24
CA GLY A 87 18.86 4.39 -2.91
C GLY A 87 19.94 3.62 -3.67
N THR A 88 20.73 4.34 -4.47
CA THR A 88 22.01 3.89 -5.03
C THR A 88 23.10 3.86 -3.98
#